data_AF-A0A4P5S811-F1
#
_entry.id   AF-A0A4P5S811-F1
#
_cell.length_a   1.000
_cell.length_b   1.000
_cell.length_c   1.000
_cell.angle_alpha   90.00
_cell.angle_beta   90.00
_cell.angle_gamma   90.00
#
_symmetry.space_group_name_H-M   'P 1'
#
loop_
_entity.id
_entity.type
_entity.pdbx_description
1 polymer ?
#
loop_
_entity_poly.entity_id
_entity_poly.type
_entity_poly.pdbx_seq_one_letter_code
_entity_poly.pdbx_strand_id
1 'polypeptide(L)'
;MQIGPAEILVVIVIALLVFGPSKLPEVSRQAGRAIREIKRIQHSLTSEFSDAFTEDHSAAAEEAPSLPPLPVKKKAPVKKKAPVKKKAPVKKKAPVKKKAPARANGKNR
;
A
#
# COMPACT_ATOMS: atom_id res chain seq x y z
N MET A 1 13.86 -39.62 -6.59
CA MET A 1 13.92 -38.93 -5.29
C MET A 1 13.26 -37.58 -5.46
N GLN A 2 12.05 -37.41 -4.93
CA GLN A 2 11.35 -36.13 -4.96
C GLN A 2 11.66 -35.43 -3.64
N ILE A 3 12.26 -34.23 -3.71
CA ILE A 3 12.42 -33.39 -2.53
C ILE A 3 11.02 -32.96 -2.13
N GLY A 4 10.54 -33.52 -1.02
CA GLY A 4 9.25 -33.19 -0.46
C GLY A 4 9.32 -31.94 0.43
N PRO A 5 8.17 -31.34 0.74
CA PRO A 5 8.09 -30.31 1.77
C PRO A 5 8.62 -30.78 3.13
N ALA A 6 8.61 -32.10 3.39
CA ALA A 6 9.19 -32.70 4.59
C ALA A 6 10.71 -32.55 4.66
N GLU A 7 11.47 -32.83 3.58
CA GLU A 7 12.93 -32.64 3.59
C GLU A 7 13.31 -31.17 3.76
N ILE A 8 12.59 -30.26 3.10
CA ILE A 8 12.82 -28.81 3.25
C ILE A 8 12.63 -28.38 4.71
N LEU A 9 11.62 -28.90 5.39
CA LEU A 9 11.35 -28.58 6.79
C LEU A 9 12.50 -29.03 7.71
N VAL A 10 13.07 -30.20 7.49
CA VAL A 10 14.24 -30.69 8.26
C VAL A 10 15.43 -29.76 8.09
N VAL A 11 15.73 -29.33 6.87
CA VAL A 11 16.84 -28.39 6.60
C VAL A 11 16.59 -27.05 7.28
N ILE A 12 15.36 -26.53 7.23
CA ILE A 12 14.99 -25.28 7.93
C ILE A 12 15.20 -25.43 9.43
N VAL A 13 14.76 -26.53 10.05
CA VAL A 13 14.95 -26.75 11.49
C VAL A 13 16.45 -26.76 11.85
N ILE A 14 17.29 -27.45 11.08
CA ILE A 14 18.74 -27.47 11.30
C ILE A 14 19.33 -26.06 11.15
N ALA A 15 18.97 -25.33 10.09
CA ALA A 15 19.41 -23.95 9.89
C ALA A 15 18.95 -23.03 11.03
N LEU A 16 17.74 -23.24 11.55
CA LEU A 16 17.19 -22.51 12.69
C LEU A 16 17.89 -22.83 14.01
N LEU A 17 18.42 -24.03 14.19
CA LEU A 17 19.21 -24.36 15.38
C LEU A 17 20.59 -23.69 15.31
N VAL A 18 21.20 -23.64 14.13
CA VAL A 18 22.53 -23.00 13.93
C VAL A 18 22.44 -21.48 14.02
N PHE A 19 21.51 -20.87 13.28
CA PHE A 19 21.38 -19.42 13.20
C PHE A 19 20.41 -18.83 14.22
N GLY A 20 19.45 -19.61 14.71
CA GLY A 20 18.38 -19.16 15.60
C GLY A 20 17.11 -18.72 14.86
N PRO A 21 15.90 -19.00 15.39
CA PRO A 21 14.61 -18.58 14.81
C PRO A 21 14.42 -17.07 14.76
N SER A 22 15.15 -16.32 15.58
CA SER A 22 15.10 -14.86 15.57
C SER A 22 15.97 -14.25 14.47
N LYS A 23 17.01 -14.94 13.97
CA LYS A 23 17.95 -14.38 12.99
C LYS A 23 17.44 -14.42 11.55
N LEU A 24 16.75 -15.48 11.13
CA LEU A 24 16.11 -15.51 9.79
C LEU A 24 15.14 -14.33 9.54
N PRO A 25 14.18 -14.02 10.43
CA PRO A 25 13.29 -12.88 10.24
C PRO A 25 14.03 -11.54 10.33
N GLU A 26 15.09 -11.45 11.12
CA GLU A 26 15.88 -10.22 11.23
C GLU A 26 16.67 -9.93 9.93
N VAL A 27 17.38 -10.92 9.40
CA VAL A 27 18.14 -10.80 8.14
C VAL A 27 17.20 -10.56 6.96
N SER A 28 16.05 -11.24 6.91
CA SER A 28 15.05 -11.02 5.85
C SER A 28 14.38 -9.64 5.94
N ARG A 29 14.19 -9.07 7.14
CA ARG A 29 13.72 -7.68 7.28
C ARG A 29 14.74 -6.68 6.74
N GLN A 30 16.02 -6.90 7.00
CA GLN A 30 17.09 -6.06 6.46
C GLN A 30 17.21 -6.20 4.94
N ALA A 31 17.30 -7.43 4.44
CA ALA A 31 17.32 -7.73 3.00
C ALA A 31 16.06 -7.21 2.29
N GLY A 32 14.89 -7.32 2.90
CA GLY A 32 13.63 -6.83 2.34
C GLY A 32 13.59 -5.32 2.19
N ARG A 33 14.25 -4.56 3.09
CA ARG A 33 14.41 -3.11 2.91
C ARG A 33 15.33 -2.79 1.73
N ALA A 34 16.46 -3.49 1.60
CA ALA A 34 17.37 -3.33 0.48
C ALA A 34 16.69 -3.65 -0.87
N ILE A 35 15.93 -4.75 -0.94
CA ILE A 35 15.15 -5.11 -2.15
C ILE A 35 14.11 -4.03 -2.48
N ARG A 36 13.49 -3.41 -1.47
CA ARG A 36 12.52 -2.32 -1.69
C ARG A 36 13.19 -1.06 -2.25
N GLU A 37 14.40 -0.74 -1.82
CA GLU A 37 15.21 0.34 -2.39
C GLU A 37 15.63 0.02 -3.83
N ILE A 38 16.12 -1.20 -4.09
CA ILE A 38 16.45 -1.67 -5.46
C ILE A 38 15.23 -1.53 -6.37
N LYS A 39 14.04 -1.93 -5.93
CA LYS A 39 12.80 -1.82 -6.72
C LYS A 39 12.40 -0.37 -7.00
N ARG A 40 12.67 0.55 -6.08
CA ARG A 40 12.43 1.98 -6.27
C ARG A 40 13.39 2.57 -7.29
N ILE A 41 14.67 2.20 -7.21
CA ILE A 41 15.70 2.60 -8.17
C ILE A 41 15.35 2.05 -9.56
N GLN A 42 15.02 0.76 -9.65
CA GLN A 42 14.56 0.15 -10.90
C GLN A 42 13.39 0.91 -11.51
N HIS A 43 12.40 1.32 -10.72
CA HIS A 43 11.26 2.06 -11.24
C HIS A 43 11.66 3.43 -11.81
N SER A 44 12.55 4.17 -11.13
CA SER A 44 13.08 5.45 -11.62
C SER A 44 13.90 5.27 -12.89
N LEU A 45 14.79 4.27 -12.90
CA LEU A 45 15.61 3.95 -14.07
C LEU A 45 14.75 3.49 -15.25
N THR A 46 13.72 2.66 -15.03
CA THR A 46 12.81 2.23 -16.10
C THR A 46 12.00 3.39 -16.66
N SER A 47 11.55 4.34 -15.85
CA SER A 47 10.88 5.54 -16.38
C SER A 47 11.84 6.42 -17.19
N GLU A 48 13.05 6.66 -16.68
CA GLU A 48 14.06 7.48 -17.38
C GLU A 48 14.55 6.81 -18.67
N PHE A 49 14.77 5.49 -18.67
CA PHE A 49 15.06 4.73 -19.89
C PHE A 49 13.86 4.74 -20.84
N SER A 50 12.64 4.46 -20.38
CA SER A 50 11.49 4.42 -21.29
C SER A 50 11.26 5.77 -21.97
N ASP A 51 11.47 6.88 -21.26
CA ASP A 51 11.37 8.23 -21.83
C ASP A 51 12.53 8.50 -22.81
N ALA A 52 13.79 8.20 -22.44
CA ALA A 52 14.95 8.41 -23.31
C ALA A 52 14.92 7.55 -24.59
N PHE A 53 14.41 6.32 -24.50
CA PHE A 53 14.27 5.42 -25.65
C PHE A 53 13.02 5.73 -26.50
N THR A 54 12.03 6.42 -25.94
CA THR A 54 10.87 6.90 -26.71
C THR A 54 11.22 8.18 -27.49
N GLU A 55 12.10 9.04 -26.97
CA GLU A 55 12.57 10.25 -27.67
C GLU A 55 13.48 9.93 -28.86
N ASP A 56 14.28 8.86 -28.81
CA ASP A 56 15.16 8.43 -29.91
C ASP A 56 14.49 7.43 -30.90
N HIS A 57 13.21 7.10 -30.69
CA HIS A 57 12.43 6.20 -31.55
C HIS A 57 10.97 6.65 -31.80
N SER A 58 10.73 7.96 -31.86
CA SER A 58 9.46 8.52 -32.36
C SER A 58 9.34 8.41 -33.89
N ALA A 59 9.49 7.21 -34.44
CA ALA A 59 9.19 6.88 -35.84
C ALA A 59 8.86 5.38 -36.07
N ALA A 60 8.12 4.72 -35.16
CA ALA A 60 7.59 3.39 -35.44
C ALA A 60 6.21 3.18 -34.79
N ALA A 61 5.20 3.84 -35.38
CA ALA A 61 3.88 3.25 -35.40
C ALA A 61 3.86 2.16 -36.49
N GLU A 62 3.26 1.01 -36.18
CA GLU A 62 2.92 -0.13 -37.07
C GLU A 62 4.02 -1.18 -37.34
N GLU A 63 4.08 -2.22 -36.50
CA GLU A 63 3.66 -3.59 -36.85
C GLU A 63 3.98 -4.54 -35.66
N ALA A 64 2.99 -4.78 -34.80
CA ALA A 64 2.98 -5.95 -33.93
C ALA A 64 1.95 -6.94 -34.51
N PRO A 65 2.33 -8.19 -34.85
CA PRO A 65 1.37 -9.19 -35.25
C PRO A 65 0.38 -9.44 -34.11
N SER A 66 -0.89 -9.36 -34.49
CA SER A 66 -2.06 -9.54 -33.65
C SER A 66 -2.07 -10.93 -32.99
N LEU A 67 -1.84 -10.97 -31.69
CA LEU A 67 -2.40 -12.04 -30.87
C LEU A 67 -3.81 -11.62 -30.44
N PRO A 68 -4.87 -12.38 -30.81
CA PRO A 68 -6.23 -12.01 -30.47
C PRO A 68 -6.42 -12.03 -28.94
N PRO A 69 -7.12 -11.04 -28.35
CA PRO A 69 -7.48 -11.10 -26.94
C PRO A 69 -8.49 -12.24 -26.74
N LEU A 70 -8.09 -13.26 -25.99
CA LEU A 70 -8.99 -14.34 -25.58
C LEU A 70 -10.16 -13.77 -24.77
N PRO A 71 -11.42 -13.95 -25.21
CA PRO A 71 -12.58 -13.49 -24.49
C PRO A 71 -12.95 -14.50 -23.40
N VAL A 72 -12.70 -14.17 -22.13
CA VAL A 72 -13.29 -14.93 -21.01
C VAL A 72 -13.99 -14.03 -20.00
N LYS A 73 -15.25 -13.77 -20.36
CA LYS A 73 -16.43 -13.73 -19.47
C LYS A 73 -16.34 -12.85 -18.21
N LYS A 74 -16.93 -11.65 -18.37
CA LYS A 74 -17.92 -11.09 -17.45
C LYS A 74 -18.77 -12.20 -16.79
N LYS A 75 -18.56 -12.44 -15.51
CA LYS A 75 -19.50 -13.10 -14.59
C LYS A 75 -19.41 -12.31 -13.28
N ALA A 76 -20.04 -11.15 -13.20
CA ALA A 76 -21.44 -10.91 -12.88
C ALA A 76 -21.48 -10.15 -11.53
N PRO A 77 -22.31 -9.10 -11.41
CA PRO A 77 -22.31 -8.18 -10.28
C PRO A 77 -23.27 -8.68 -9.20
N VAL A 78 -22.85 -8.77 -7.93
CA VAL A 78 -23.81 -8.95 -6.83
C VAL A 78 -23.37 -8.24 -5.53
N LYS A 79 -24.13 -7.17 -5.25
CA LYS A 79 -24.55 -6.66 -3.93
C LYS A 79 -23.55 -5.89 -3.06
N LYS A 80 -23.71 -4.56 -3.14
CA LYS A 80 -24.16 -3.68 -2.03
C LYS A 80 -23.91 -4.24 -0.62
N LYS A 81 -22.96 -3.66 0.10
CA LYS A 81 -23.04 -3.27 1.52
C LYS A 81 -21.98 -2.20 1.76
N ALA A 82 -22.35 -0.94 1.52
CA ALA A 82 -22.52 0.08 2.55
C ALA A 82 -21.44 1.17 2.39
N PRO A 83 -21.80 2.36 1.89
CA PRO A 83 -20.88 3.49 1.92
C PRO A 83 -20.81 4.01 3.35
N VAL A 84 -19.67 3.85 4.02
CA VAL A 84 -19.36 4.68 5.21
C VAL A 84 -18.98 6.07 4.71
N LYS A 85 -19.97 6.81 4.21
CA LYS A 85 -19.95 8.27 4.23
C LYS A 85 -20.06 8.68 5.69
N LYS A 86 -18.98 9.20 6.26
CA LYS A 86 -18.97 10.30 7.26
C LYS A 86 -17.54 10.76 7.55
N LYS A 87 -16.87 11.32 6.52
CA LYS A 87 -16.11 12.56 6.74
C LYS A 87 -17.15 13.66 6.98
N ALA A 88 -17.42 13.98 8.23
CA ALA A 88 -18.04 15.22 8.61
C ALA A 88 -16.97 16.03 9.37
N PRO A 89 -16.54 17.19 8.86
CA PRO A 89 -15.71 18.10 9.62
C PRO A 89 -16.48 18.61 10.83
N VAL A 90 -15.78 18.70 11.96
CA VAL A 90 -16.25 19.23 13.23
C VAL A 90 -16.91 20.60 13.01
N LYS A 91 -18.24 20.67 13.13
CA LYS A 91 -19.00 21.93 13.22
C LYS A 91 -19.70 22.01 14.58
N LYS A 92 -19.76 23.25 15.07
CA LYS A 92 -20.48 23.82 16.23
C LYS A 92 -19.55 24.02 17.44
N LYS A 93 -19.09 25.22 17.84
CA LYS A 93 -19.69 26.57 17.78
C LYS A 93 -21.21 26.55 17.99
N ALA A 94 -21.62 26.38 19.24
CA ALA A 94 -22.83 26.97 19.78
C ALA A 94 -22.64 27.16 21.30
N PRO A 95 -23.05 28.31 21.85
CA PRO A 95 -22.72 28.76 23.19
C PRO A 95 -23.55 28.06 24.28
N VAL A 96 -22.97 27.98 25.47
CA VAL A 96 -23.58 27.41 26.67
C VAL A 96 -24.81 28.22 27.08
N LYS A 97 -25.90 27.48 27.26
CA LYS A 97 -27.15 27.77 27.98
C LYS A 97 -27.22 29.09 28.76
N LYS A 98 -28.29 29.83 28.45
CA LYS A 98 -29.03 30.72 29.37
C LYS A 98 -29.13 30.11 30.78
N LYS A 99 -28.66 30.83 31.81
CA LYS A 99 -29.24 30.76 33.17
C LYS A 99 -28.94 32.05 33.97
N ALA A 100 -30.03 32.68 34.39
CA ALA A 100 -30.19 33.66 35.49
C ALA A 100 -29.68 35.12 35.32
N PRO A 101 -30.56 36.13 35.50
CA PRO A 101 -30.16 37.48 35.88
C PRO A 101 -30.05 37.57 37.41
N ALA A 102 -28.88 37.97 37.91
CA ALA A 102 -28.69 38.52 39.24
C ALA A 102 -27.78 39.74 39.02
N ARG A 103 -28.32 40.96 38.89
CA ARG A 103 -28.78 41.85 39.97
C ARG A 103 -27.70 42.06 41.04
N ALA A 104 -27.46 43.34 41.33
CA ALA A 104 -26.60 43.91 42.37
C ALA A 104 -25.11 44.02 42.00
N ASN A 105 -24.35 45.05 42.37
CA ASN A 105 -24.52 46.36 43.00
C ASN A 105 -23.08 46.87 43.22
N GLY A 106 -22.86 48.18 43.34
CA GLY A 106 -21.60 48.73 43.90
C GLY A 106 -20.63 49.28 42.84
N LYS A 107 -20.55 50.60 42.61
CA LYS A 107 -19.97 51.63 43.51
C LYS A 107 -18.44 51.60 43.50
N ASN A 108 -17.85 52.59 42.82
CA ASN A 108 -16.71 53.43 43.20
C ASN A 108 -16.18 54.03 41.88
N ARG A 109 -16.49 55.30 41.61
CA ARG A 109 -15.65 56.46 41.97
C ARG A 109 -14.26 56.35 41.38
#